data_AF-A0ABD5T112-F1
#
_entry.id   AF-A0ABD5T112-F1
#
_cell.length_a   1.000
_cell.length_b   1.000
_cell.length_c   1.000
_cell.angle_alpha   90.00
_cell.angle_beta   90.00
_cell.angle_gamma   90.00
#
_symmetry.space_group_name_H-M   'P 1'
#
loop_
_entity.id
_entity.type
_entity.pdbx_description
1 polymer ?
#
loop_
_entity_poly.entity_id
_entity_poly.type
_entity_poly.pdbx_seq_one_letter_code
_entity_poly.pdbx_strand_id
1 'polypeptide(L)' 'VGRVKIEKRPMFRLQAEVETDDGVDRVETLIQNAETVKVATSEGKTAVTDLEAGDEVLVYYEDVARHFGEAVEESIIEK' A
#
# COMPACT_ATOMS: atom_id res chain seq x y z
N VAL A 1 18.91 -27.68 -16.91
CA VAL A 1 19.29 -26.37 -16.30
C VAL A 1 18.21 -25.37 -16.67
N GLY A 2 17.46 -24.88 -15.68
CA GLY A 2 16.28 -24.03 -15.89
C GLY A 2 16.64 -22.55 -16.10
N ARG A 3 15.79 -21.82 -16.84
CA ARG A 3 15.90 -20.36 -16.97
C ARG A 3 15.35 -19.70 -15.70
N VAL A 4 16.13 -18.81 -15.09
CA VAL A 4 15.65 -17.90 -14.05
C VAL A 4 15.37 -16.55 -14.72
N LYS A 5 14.12 -16.07 -14.63
CA LYS A 5 13.77 -14.71 -15.05
C LYS A 5 13.94 -13.79 -13.85
N ILE A 6 14.96 -12.93 -13.90
CA ILE A 6 15.18 -11.87 -12.92
C ILE A 6 14.71 -10.58 -13.57
N GLU A 7 13.59 -10.04 -13.09
CA GLU A 7 13.05 -8.76 -13.52
C GLU A 7 13.29 -7.74 -12.39
N LYS A 8 13.94 -6.63 -12.69
CA LYS A 8 14.04 -5.48 -11.79
C LYS A 8 13.07 -4.40 -12.24
N ARG A 9 12.00 -4.17 -11.48
CA ARG A 9 11.12 -3.01 -11.66
C ARG A 9 11.22 -2.12 -10.42
N PRO A 10 11.30 -0.79 -10.58
CA PRO A 10 11.19 0.11 -9.45
C PRO A 10 9.83 -0.08 -8.77
N MET A 11 9.79 -0.01 -7.44
CA MET A 11 8.55 0.02 -6.66
C MET A 11 8.05 1.46 -6.60
N PHE A 12 6.74 1.65 -6.58
CA PHE A 12 6.11 2.90 -6.18
C PHE A 12 5.91 2.93 -4.67
N ARG A 13 6.03 4.12 -4.09
CA ARG A 13 5.61 4.37 -2.71
C ARG A 13 4.25 5.03 -2.75
N LEU A 14 3.22 4.31 -2.33
CA LEU A 14 1.88 4.83 -2.16
C LEU A 14 1.73 5.29 -0.71
N GLN A 15 1.30 6.52 -0.50
CA GLN A 15 1.07 7.10 0.82
C GLN A 15 -0.35 7.62 0.87
N ALA A 16 -1.03 7.37 1.98
CA ALA A 16 -2.38 7.86 2.22
C ALA A 16 -2.46 8.47 3.63
N GLU A 17 -3.25 9.52 3.75
CA GLU A 17 -3.63 10.11 5.02
C GLU A 17 -5.00 9.55 5.41
N VAL A 18 -5.15 9.15 6.67
CA VAL A 18 -6.37 8.59 7.23
C VAL A 18 -6.80 9.49 8.40
N GLU A 19 -7.99 10.06 8.30
CA GLU A 19 -8.59 10.80 9.41
C GLU A 19 -9.12 9.82 10.48
N THR A 20 -8.67 9.98 11.71
CA THR A 20 -9.07 9.20 12.90
C THR A 20 -9.57 10.14 14.00
N ASP A 21 -10.13 9.57 15.07
CA ASP A 21 -10.57 10.35 16.24
C ASP A 21 -9.38 11.06 16.96
N ASP A 22 -8.16 10.53 16.81
CA ASP A 22 -6.93 11.05 17.42
C ASP A 22 -6.14 12.01 16.50
N GLY A 23 -6.59 12.22 15.26
CA GLY A 23 -5.98 13.12 14.30
C GLY A 23 -5.82 12.50 12.90
N VAL A 24 -4.85 12.99 12.14
CA VAL A 24 -4.52 12.43 10.82
C VAL A 24 -3.34 11.47 10.99
N ASP A 25 -3.56 10.20 10.66
CA ASP A 25 -2.49 9.21 10.56
C ASP A 25 -2.02 9.06 9.11
N ARG A 26 -0.77 8.62 8.92
CA ARG A 26 -0.18 8.42 7.60
C ARG A 26 0.24 6.97 7.44
N VAL A 27 -0.40 6.29 6.51
CA VAL A 27 -0.02 4.93 6.11
C VAL A 27 0.74 4.97 4.78
N GLU A 28 1.71 4.07 4.62
CA GLU A 28 2.43 3.92 3.37
C GLU A 28 2.75 2.46 3.05
N THR A 29 2.87 2.18 1.75
CA THR A 29 3.31 0.88 1.27
C THR A 29 4.16 1.01 0.00
N LEU A 30 5.02 0.02 -0.21
CA LEU A 30 5.75 -0.14 -1.45
C LEU A 30 4.99 -1.12 -2.34
N ILE A 31 4.54 -0.64 -3.51
CA ILE A 31 3.75 -1.41 -4.46
C ILE A 31 4.49 -1.55 -5.79
N GLN A 32 4.29 -2.66 -6.50
CA GLN A 32 4.94 -2.85 -7.80
C GLN A 32 4.40 -1.83 -8.80
N ASN A 33 5.31 -1.12 -9.49
CA ASN A 33 4.96 -0.26 -10.60
C ASN A 33 4.57 -1.11 -11.83
N ALA A 34 3.27 -1.38 -11.99
CA ALA A 34 2.71 -2.11 -13.12
C ALA A 34 1.22 -1.79 -13.30
N GLU A 35 0.79 -1.64 -14.56
CA GLU A 35 -0.61 -1.43 -14.96
C GLU A 35 -1.57 -2.54 -14.50
N THR A 36 -1.04 -3.74 -14.28
CA THR A 36 -1.80 -4.91 -13.82
C THR A 36 -2.07 -4.91 -12.32
N VAL A 37 -1.37 -4.05 -11.56
CA VAL A 37 -1.56 -3.87 -10.12
C VAL A 37 -2.56 -2.75 -9.92
N LYS A 38 -3.68 -3.06 -9.26
CA LYS A 38 -4.80 -2.14 -9.10
C LYS A 38 -5.20 -1.99 -7.63
N VAL A 39 -5.62 -0.79 -7.26
CA VAL A 39 -6.21 -0.47 -5.96
C VAL A 39 -7.67 -0.05 -6.16
N ALA A 40 -8.45 -0.09 -5.08
CA ALA A 40 -9.82 0.41 -5.09
C ALA A 40 -9.81 1.91 -4.80
N THR A 41 -10.40 2.69 -5.70
CA THR A 41 -10.64 4.13 -5.58
C THR A 41 -12.14 4.40 -5.64
N SER A 42 -12.54 5.66 -5.49
CA SER A 42 -13.93 6.10 -5.67
C SER A 42 -14.47 5.83 -7.09
N GLU A 43 -13.60 5.75 -8.10
CA GLU A 43 -13.96 5.44 -9.49
C GLU A 43 -13.92 3.93 -9.83
N GLY A 44 -13.57 3.09 -8.84
CA GLY A 44 -13.47 1.64 -8.99
C GLY A 44 -12.03 1.14 -8.94
N LYS A 45 -11.70 0.13 -9.75
CA LYS A 45 -10.34 -0.45 -9.74
C LYS A 45 -9.40 0.37 -10.63
N THR A 46 -8.54 1.18 -10.04
CA THR A 46 -7.56 2.02 -10.73
C THR A 46 -6.17 1.37 -10.70
N ALA A 47 -5.44 1.44 -11.81
CA ALA A 47 -4.06 0.94 -11.85
C ALA A 47 -3.14 1.89 -11.09
N VAL A 48 -2.13 1.36 -10.41
CA VAL A 48 -1.20 2.17 -9.61
C VAL A 48 -0.37 3.14 -10.45
N THR A 49 -0.27 2.91 -11.76
CA THR A 49 0.37 3.79 -12.75
C THR A 49 -0.45 5.02 -13.08
N ASP A 50 -1.74 4.99 -12.80
CA ASP A 50 -2.71 6.02 -13.16
C ASP A 50 -3.15 6.84 -11.94
N LEU A 51 -2.59 6.56 -10.77
CA LEU A 51 -2.87 7.29 -9.53
C LEU A 51 -2.15 8.63 -9.51
N GLU A 52 -2.84 9.65 -9.01
CA GLU A 52 -2.32 11.00 -8.80
C GLU A 52 -2.44 11.41 -7.32
N ALA A 53 -1.69 12.44 -6.93
CA ALA A 53 -1.80 12.99 -5.59
C ALA A 53 -3.18 13.63 -5.41
N GLY A 54 -3.90 13.20 -4.38
CA GLY A 54 -5.28 13.61 -4.12
C GLY A 54 -6.32 12.54 -4.43
N ASP A 55 -5.93 11.43 -5.08
CA ASP A 55 -6.81 10.29 -5.26
C ASP A 55 -7.12 9.61 -3.93
N GLU A 56 -8.39 9.29 -3.73
CA GLU A 56 -8.84 8.52 -2.58
C GLU A 56 -8.73 7.03 -2.87
N VAL A 57 -8.07 6.30 -1.97
CA VAL A 57 -7.92 4.84 -2.03
C VAL A 57 -8.60 4.22 -0.82
N LEU A 58 -9.26 3.08 -1.01
CA LEU A 58 -9.84 2.32 0.09
C LEU A 58 -8.72 1.66 0.90
N VAL A 59 -8.59 2.07 2.16
CA VAL A 59 -7.65 1.50 3.12
C VAL A 59 -8.41 0.62 4.11
N TYR A 60 -7.90 -0.58 4.37
CA TYR A 60 -8.30 -1.36 5.52
C TYR A 60 -7.39 -0.97 6.68
N TYR A 61 -7.91 -0.15 7.59
CA TYR A 61 -7.15 0.49 8.67
C TYR A 61 -7.45 -0.17 10.02
N GLU A 62 -6.40 -0.57 10.75
CA GLU A 62 -6.46 -1.14 12.10
C GLU A 62 -5.19 -0.76 12.87
N ASP A 63 -5.30 -0.61 14.19
CA ASP A 63 -4.17 -0.34 15.09
C ASP A 63 -3.18 -1.50 15.26
N VAL A 64 -3.47 -2.65 14.63
CA VAL A 64 -2.65 -3.87 14.72
C VAL A 64 -1.95 -4.14 13.40
N ALA A 65 -0.67 -4.48 13.48
CA ALA A 65 0.08 -4.96 12.32
C ALA A 65 -0.47 -6.33 11.86
N ARG A 66 -0.31 -6.63 10.56
CA ARG A 66 -0.70 -7.93 10.00
C ARG A 66 0.47 -8.58 9.27
N HIS A 67 0.69 -9.86 9.55
CA HIS A 67 1.63 -10.71 8.80
C HIS A 67 0.85 -11.82 8.10
N PHE A 68 0.84 -11.80 6.76
CA PHE A 68 0.02 -12.72 5.94
C PHE A 68 -1.48 -12.72 6.27
N GLY A 69 -2.00 -11.58 6.73
CA GLY A 69 -3.43 -11.40 7.04
C GLY A 69 -3.82 -11.72 8.49
N GLU A 70 -2.93 -12.37 9.26
CA GLU A 70 -3.10 -12.59 10.69
C GLU A 70 -2.64 -11.36 11.47
N ALA A 71 -3.42 -10.94 12.46
CA ALA A 71 -3.05 -9.86 13.37
C ALA A 71 -1.85 -10.29 14.22
N VAL A 72 -0.84 -9.42 14.30
CA VAL A 72 0.36 -9.64 15.12
C VAL A 72 0.58 -8.42 16.01
N GLU A 73 0.87 -8.67 17.29
CA GLU A 73 1.35 -7.62 18.19
C GLU A 73 2.78 -7.27 17.78
N GLU A 74 2.93 -6.17 17.04
CA GLU A 74 4.24 -5.67 16.63
C GLU A 74 4.66 -4.52 17.56
N SER A 75 5.94 -4.51 17.95
CA SER A 75 6.55 -3.38 18.64
C SER A 75 7.41 -2.62 17.64
N ILE A 76 6.89 -1.48 17.16
CA ILE A 76 7.67 -0.58 16.31
C ILE A 76 8.59 0.23 17.21
N ILE A 77 9.90 0.00 17.12
CA ILE A 77 10.92 0.86 17.73
C ILE A 77 11.37 1.84 16.64
N GLU A 78 10.72 3.00 16.55
CA GLU A 78 11.24 4.11 15.75
C GLU A 78 12.48 4.70 16.44
N LYS A 79 13.53 4.98 15.68
CA LYS A 79 14.79 5.58 16.16
C LYS A 79 15.17 6.78 15.30
#